data_AF-A0A943THJ1-F1
#
_entry.id   AF-A0A943THJ1-F1
#
_cell.length_a   1.000
_cell.length_b   1.000
_cell.length_c   1.000
_cell.angle_alpha   90.00
_cell.angle_beta   90.00
_cell.angle_gamma   90.00
#
_symmetry.space_group_name_H-M   'P 1'
#
loop_
_entity.id
_entity.type
_entity.pdbx_description
1 polymer ?
#
loop_
_entity_poly.entity_id
_entity_poly.type
_entity_poly.pdbx_seq_one_letter_code
_entity_poly.pdbx_strand_id
1 'polypeptide(L)'
;METKNKKRKTAIMLAVFGIAIVCICIIGAFAKKAYDRHQEELRLQAVETKDSEIDEAYQKFEKEEDRDKKLEALKQEMESAEQYKKTEDAYEECSAHYEKIIAQMKNSFVSEYDDTIKTIADKIGDEVEKEDDKEALKNAASEFTVFKDTLKGDFENYNTIGQDSFDEYNSTIDEYVKKYNDRITVIEKAEEEARKKAEEEAKKKAEEEAKKKAEEEAAAKAAQEEAERKAAEEAAEQSAGSSYGGGSDYSYDESNDYSYSGGSSNSGYSDSGSGSDYSGGASSSGGSSSGEIHDEWYGGWTDEKGNEYNDYYDPNTGNSYDSNGNFQGNMNDWLWD
;
A
#
# COMPACT_ATOMS: atom_id res chain seq x y z
N MET A 1 13.63 -20.77 115.88
CA MET A 1 13.30 -19.53 115.13
C MET A 1 13.94 -19.47 113.73
N GLU A 2 15.00 -20.23 113.42
CA GLU A 2 15.70 -20.16 112.12
C GLU A 2 14.89 -20.65 110.90
N THR A 3 14.10 -21.72 111.02
CA THR A 3 13.39 -22.33 109.87
C THR A 3 12.25 -21.47 109.30
N LYS A 4 11.54 -20.72 110.15
CA LYS A 4 10.51 -19.74 109.71
C LYS A 4 11.14 -18.55 108.97
N ASN A 5 12.32 -18.10 109.40
CA ASN A 5 13.03 -16.99 108.77
C ASN A 5 13.61 -17.40 107.39
N LYS A 6 14.07 -18.65 107.25
CA LYS A 6 14.54 -19.19 105.97
C LYS A 6 13.40 -19.28 104.95
N LYS A 7 12.23 -19.81 105.34
CA LYS A 7 11.03 -19.90 104.47
C LYS A 7 10.49 -18.52 104.05
N ARG A 8 10.45 -17.53 104.96
CA ARG A 8 10.07 -16.14 104.62
C ARG A 8 11.05 -15.49 103.65
N LYS A 9 12.36 -15.66 103.86
CA LYS A 9 13.39 -15.13 102.95
C LYS A 9 13.30 -15.76 101.56
N THR A 10 13.06 -17.07 101.46
CA THR A 10 12.85 -17.76 100.18
C THR A 10 11.59 -17.28 99.46
N ALA A 11 10.48 -17.07 100.18
CA ALA A 11 9.24 -16.56 99.60
C ALA A 11 9.36 -15.11 99.09
N ILE A 12 10.04 -14.24 99.85
CA ILE A 12 10.33 -12.86 99.42
C ILE A 12 11.27 -12.86 98.21
N MET A 13 12.29 -13.71 98.19
CA MET A 13 13.21 -13.84 97.06
C MET A 13 12.47 -14.29 95.79
N LEU A 14 11.58 -15.27 95.88
CA LEU A 14 10.76 -15.72 94.74
C LEU A 14 9.79 -14.64 94.24
N ALA A 15 9.18 -13.86 95.14
CA ALA A 15 8.31 -12.75 94.77
C ALA A 15 9.10 -11.62 94.04
N VAL A 16 10.31 -11.31 94.50
CA VAL A 16 11.19 -10.33 93.85
C VAL A 16 11.64 -10.80 92.47
N PHE A 17 12.00 -12.09 92.31
CA PHE A 17 12.30 -12.67 91.00
C PHE A 17 11.08 -12.65 90.06
N GLY A 18 9.88 -12.94 90.56
CA GLY A 18 8.65 -12.86 89.78
C GLY A 18 8.36 -11.43 89.27
N ILE A 19 8.51 -10.42 90.13
CA ILE A 19 8.34 -9.01 89.74
C ILE A 19 9.42 -8.58 88.72
N ALA A 20 10.67 -9.01 88.91
CA ALA A 20 11.76 -8.70 87.98
C ALA A 20 11.49 -9.26 86.57
N ILE A 21 10.97 -10.49 86.46
CA ILE A 21 10.62 -11.10 85.17
C ILE A 21 9.49 -10.33 84.49
N VAL A 22 8.45 -9.95 85.23
CA VAL A 22 7.32 -9.15 84.69
C VAL A 22 7.82 -7.78 84.20
N CYS A 23 8.71 -7.12 84.94
CA CYS A 23 9.31 -5.85 84.51
C CYS A 23 10.14 -6.00 83.22
N ILE A 24 10.91 -7.08 83.06
CA ILE A 24 11.69 -7.35 81.84
C ILE A 24 10.76 -7.58 80.64
N CYS A 25 9.68 -8.34 80.81
CA CYS A 25 8.70 -8.58 79.75
C CYS A 25 8.01 -7.28 79.28
N ILE A 26 7.66 -6.38 80.21
CA ILE A 26 7.05 -5.09 79.88
C ILE A 26 8.03 -4.20 79.11
N ILE A 27 9.29 -4.11 79.55
CA ILE A 27 10.33 -3.33 78.85
C ILE A 27 10.59 -3.91 77.45
N GLY A 28 10.63 -5.24 77.31
CA GLY A 28 10.77 -5.90 76.01
C GLY A 28 9.63 -5.60 75.04
N ALA A 29 8.38 -5.53 75.53
CA ALA A 29 7.22 -5.16 74.70
C ALA A 29 7.28 -3.70 74.22
N PHE A 30 7.69 -2.76 75.07
CA PHE A 30 7.88 -1.36 74.67
C PHE A 30 9.04 -1.18 73.69
N ALA A 31 10.15 -1.88 73.90
CA ALA A 31 11.30 -1.85 72.98
C ALA A 31 10.94 -2.42 71.61
N LYS A 32 10.20 -3.54 71.56
CA LYS A 32 9.70 -4.11 70.31
C LYS A 32 8.77 -3.13 69.58
N LYS A 33 7.81 -2.53 70.28
CA LYS A 33 6.89 -1.54 69.68
C LYS A 33 7.61 -0.30 69.11
N ALA A 34 8.69 0.16 69.77
CA ALA A 34 9.49 1.27 69.28
C ALA A 34 10.35 0.88 68.07
N TYR A 35 10.92 -0.33 68.08
CA TYR A 35 11.66 -0.88 66.95
C TYR A 35 10.77 -1.06 65.72
N ASP A 36 9.60 -1.68 65.89
CA ASP A 36 8.63 -1.90 64.83
C ASP A 36 8.20 -0.57 64.19
N ARG A 37 7.97 0.48 65.01
CA ARG A 37 7.65 1.83 64.52
C ARG A 37 8.80 2.47 63.71
N HIS A 38 10.03 2.36 64.18
CA HIS A 38 11.19 2.90 63.45
C HIS A 38 11.42 2.17 62.13
N GLN A 39 11.19 0.85 62.09
CA GLN A 39 11.25 0.08 60.84
C GLN A 39 10.15 0.51 59.86
N GLU A 40 8.93 0.78 60.37
CA GLU A 40 7.83 1.30 59.56
C GLU A 40 8.11 2.70 59.01
N GLU A 41 8.72 3.59 59.80
CA GLU A 41 9.15 4.92 59.35
C GLU A 41 10.21 4.84 58.24
N LEU A 42 11.22 3.96 58.38
CA LEU A 42 12.21 3.72 57.33
C LEU A 42 11.57 3.16 56.06
N ARG A 43 10.62 2.24 56.20
CA ARG A 43 9.85 1.68 55.09
C ARG A 43 9.09 2.77 54.34
N LEU A 44 8.35 3.60 55.06
CA LEU A 44 7.57 4.70 54.49
C LEU A 44 8.47 5.71 53.78
N GLN A 45 9.63 6.05 54.36
CA GLN A 45 10.59 6.95 53.71
C GLN A 45 11.13 6.36 52.41
N ALA A 46 11.45 5.06 52.40
CA ALA A 46 11.92 4.37 51.20
C ALA A 46 10.83 4.30 50.11
N VAL A 47 9.58 4.05 50.50
CA VAL A 47 8.42 4.10 49.59
C VAL A 47 8.23 5.51 49.01
N GLU A 48 8.16 6.54 49.87
CA GLU A 48 7.98 7.94 49.45
C GLU A 48 9.09 8.39 48.50
N THR A 49 10.34 8.02 48.79
CA THR A 49 11.48 8.34 47.93
C THR A 49 11.31 7.69 46.55
N LYS A 50 10.92 6.40 46.52
CA LYS A 50 10.74 5.67 45.26
C LYS A 50 9.54 6.18 44.46
N ASP A 51 8.41 6.44 45.11
CA ASP A 51 7.23 7.01 44.45
C ASP A 51 7.56 8.38 43.84
N SER A 52 8.35 9.20 44.53
CA SER A 52 8.83 10.48 44.00
C SER A 52 9.71 10.31 42.75
N GLU A 53 10.59 9.30 42.72
CA GLU A 53 11.43 9.01 41.54
C GLU A 53 10.57 8.59 40.33
N ILE A 54 9.55 7.75 40.57
CA ILE A 54 8.60 7.29 39.55
C ILE A 54 7.79 8.49 39.01
N ASP A 55 7.28 9.34 39.91
CA ASP A 55 6.52 10.54 39.53
C ASP A 55 7.39 11.53 38.73
N GLU A 56 8.67 11.70 39.09
CA GLU A 56 9.61 12.52 38.33
C GLU A 56 9.87 11.97 36.93
N ALA A 57 9.95 10.65 36.76
CA ALA A 57 10.09 10.02 35.45
C ALA A 57 8.84 10.28 34.58
N TYR A 58 7.65 10.10 35.15
CA TYR A 58 6.39 10.40 34.47
C TYR A 58 6.28 11.88 34.06
N GLN A 59 6.66 12.80 34.96
CA GLN A 59 6.63 14.24 34.67
C GLN A 59 7.62 14.65 33.57
N LYS A 60 8.73 13.92 33.40
CA LYS A 60 9.63 14.12 32.25
C LYS A 60 9.01 13.59 30.97
N PHE A 61 8.40 12.41 31.01
CA PHE A 61 7.66 11.83 29.88
C PHE A 61 6.53 12.75 29.40
N GLU A 62 5.73 13.30 30.31
CA GLU A 62 4.59 14.17 29.98
C GLU A 62 5.03 15.45 29.27
N LYS A 63 6.20 15.99 29.63
CA LYS A 63 6.77 17.22 29.06
C LYS A 63 7.62 16.98 27.81
N GLU A 64 7.98 15.74 27.52
CA GLU A 64 8.67 15.42 26.28
C GLU A 64 7.71 15.66 25.11
N GLU A 65 8.21 16.24 24.02
CA GLU A 65 7.40 16.50 22.82
C GLU A 65 7.73 15.50 21.71
N ASP A 66 8.94 14.95 21.74
CA ASP A 66 9.42 13.97 20.78
C ASP A 66 8.80 12.59 21.06
N ARG A 67 8.03 12.08 20.09
CA ARG A 67 7.29 10.82 20.22
C ARG A 67 8.21 9.62 20.39
N ASP A 68 9.33 9.58 19.67
CA ASP A 68 10.28 8.47 19.75
C ASP A 68 10.94 8.44 21.13
N LYS A 69 11.29 9.61 21.67
CA LYS A 69 11.79 9.70 23.06
C LYS A 69 10.74 9.30 24.09
N LYS A 70 9.45 9.59 23.86
CA LYS A 70 8.38 9.09 24.73
C LYS A 70 8.32 7.56 24.70
N LEU A 71 8.42 6.94 23.53
CA LEU A 71 8.43 5.47 23.40
C LEU A 71 9.62 4.86 24.17
N GLU A 72 10.81 5.43 24.02
CA GLU A 72 12.00 5.00 24.78
C GLU A 72 11.83 5.21 26.29
N ALA A 73 11.23 6.32 26.72
CA ALA A 73 10.96 6.58 28.13
C ALA A 73 9.94 5.58 28.73
N LEU A 74 8.88 5.23 27.99
CA LEU A 74 7.94 4.18 28.39
C LEU A 74 8.66 2.84 28.59
N LYS A 75 9.50 2.45 27.62
CA LYS A 75 10.26 1.21 27.70
C LYS A 75 11.22 1.20 28.89
N GLN A 76 11.94 2.30 29.11
CA GLN A 76 12.84 2.43 30.26
C GLN A 76 12.08 2.32 31.59
N GLU A 77 10.89 2.92 31.70
CA GLU A 77 10.06 2.84 32.90
C GLU A 77 9.58 1.41 33.16
N MET A 78 9.17 0.69 32.11
CA MET A 78 8.81 -0.72 32.19
C MET A 78 9.97 -1.61 32.63
N GLU A 79 11.17 -1.40 32.08
CA GLU A 79 12.38 -2.09 32.50
C GLU A 79 12.74 -1.77 33.96
N SER A 80 12.59 -0.52 34.38
CA SER A 80 12.83 -0.08 35.76
C SER A 80 11.86 -0.75 36.75
N ALA A 81 10.58 -0.84 36.39
CA ALA A 81 9.58 -1.56 37.17
C ALA A 81 9.90 -3.05 37.30
N GLU A 82 10.33 -3.71 36.21
CA GLU A 82 10.74 -5.12 36.25
C GLU A 82 11.99 -5.35 37.10
N GLN A 83 12.97 -4.44 37.02
CA GLN A 83 14.18 -4.51 37.83
C GLN A 83 13.85 -4.29 39.31
N TYR A 84 13.01 -3.31 39.62
CA TYR A 84 12.58 -3.02 40.99
C TYR A 84 11.88 -4.23 41.63
N LYS A 85 10.96 -4.88 40.92
CA LYS A 85 10.26 -6.10 41.37
C LYS A 85 11.21 -7.27 41.73
N LYS A 86 12.44 -7.29 41.21
CA LYS A 86 13.45 -8.33 41.46
C LYS A 86 14.33 -8.02 42.69
N THR A 87 14.23 -6.83 43.27
CA THR A 87 15.00 -6.45 44.47
C THR A 87 14.41 -7.10 45.73
N GLU A 88 15.27 -7.45 46.70
CA GLU A 88 14.85 -8.11 47.96
C GLU A 88 14.00 -7.17 48.84
N ASP A 89 14.22 -5.88 48.66
CA ASP A 89 13.66 -4.73 49.34
C ASP A 89 12.55 -4.03 48.52
N ALA A 90 12.01 -4.73 47.51
CA ALA A 90 10.87 -4.24 46.73
C ALA A 90 9.61 -4.12 47.61
N TYR A 91 9.00 -2.93 47.60
CA TYR A 91 7.71 -2.71 48.23
C TYR A 91 6.57 -2.89 47.23
N GLU A 92 5.51 -3.56 47.68
CA GLU A 92 4.31 -3.82 46.88
C GLU A 92 3.64 -2.50 46.46
N GLU A 93 3.65 -1.48 47.34
CA GLU A 93 3.09 -0.16 47.03
C GLU A 93 3.82 0.54 45.89
N CYS A 94 5.15 0.56 45.90
CA CYS A 94 5.94 1.14 44.81
C CYS A 94 5.71 0.38 43.50
N SER A 95 5.58 -0.96 43.57
CA SER A 95 5.30 -1.79 42.40
C SER A 95 3.94 -1.47 41.79
N ALA A 96 2.92 -1.25 42.63
CA ALA A 96 1.60 -0.80 42.19
C ALA A 96 1.64 0.63 41.60
N HIS A 97 2.48 1.51 42.14
CA HIS A 97 2.66 2.86 41.62
C HIS A 97 3.34 2.87 40.25
N TYR A 98 4.37 2.06 40.04
CA TYR A 98 4.95 1.80 38.70
C TYR A 98 3.87 1.33 37.71
N GLU A 99 3.07 0.32 38.07
CA GLU A 99 2.01 -0.21 37.19
C GLU A 99 1.01 0.88 36.78
N LYS A 100 0.61 1.72 37.75
CA LYS A 100 -0.29 2.85 37.50
C LYS A 100 0.34 3.86 36.54
N ILE A 101 1.59 4.26 36.77
CA ILE A 101 2.27 5.28 35.97
C ILE A 101 2.56 4.76 34.55
N ILE A 102 3.00 3.53 34.41
CA ILE A 102 3.17 2.87 33.10
C ILE A 102 1.83 2.83 32.36
N ALA A 103 0.71 2.52 33.03
CA ALA A 103 -0.61 2.56 32.40
C ALA A 103 -0.98 3.98 31.94
N GLN A 104 -0.65 5.02 32.72
CA GLN A 104 -0.85 6.41 32.33
C GLN A 104 0.01 6.81 31.11
N MET A 105 1.26 6.35 31.04
CA MET A 105 2.13 6.55 29.87
C MET A 105 1.59 5.84 28.64
N LYS A 106 1.12 4.60 28.76
CA LYS A 106 0.51 3.86 27.66
C LYS A 106 -0.75 4.54 27.13
N ASN A 107 -1.59 5.08 28.02
CA ASN A 107 -2.81 5.78 27.63
C ASN A 107 -2.57 7.03 26.76
N SER A 108 -1.40 7.69 26.84
CA SER A 108 -1.13 8.81 25.93
C SER A 108 -1.01 8.34 24.48
N PHE A 109 -0.40 7.17 24.25
CA PHE A 109 -0.29 6.58 22.91
C PHE A 109 -1.63 6.04 22.41
N VAL A 110 -2.45 5.46 23.29
CA VAL A 110 -3.82 5.03 22.95
C VAL A 110 -4.64 6.20 22.39
N SER A 111 -4.58 7.37 23.06
CA SER A 111 -5.25 8.58 22.57
C SER A 111 -4.71 9.01 21.19
N GLU A 112 -3.40 8.94 20.97
CA GLU A 112 -2.80 9.25 19.65
C GLU A 112 -3.29 8.29 18.56
N TYR A 113 -3.45 7.00 18.87
CA TYR A 113 -3.96 6.01 17.92
C TYR A 113 -5.43 6.28 17.55
N ASP A 114 -6.27 6.51 18.55
CA ASP A 114 -7.68 6.86 18.36
C ASP A 114 -7.83 8.12 17.50
N ASP A 115 -7.06 9.17 17.82
CA ASP A 115 -7.08 10.44 17.09
C ASP A 115 -6.57 10.27 15.65
N THR A 116 -5.55 9.43 15.42
CA THR A 116 -5.02 9.17 14.09
C THR A 116 -6.05 8.45 13.22
N ILE A 117 -6.65 7.36 13.72
CA ILE A 117 -7.71 6.64 13.00
C ILE A 117 -8.86 7.57 12.67
N LYS A 118 -9.31 8.35 13.65
CA LYS A 118 -10.38 9.32 13.47
C LYS A 118 -10.02 10.38 12.43
N THR A 119 -8.80 10.93 12.48
CA THR A 119 -8.34 11.95 11.53
C THR A 119 -8.33 11.43 10.10
N ILE A 120 -7.86 10.20 9.88
CA ILE A 120 -7.87 9.59 8.54
C ILE A 120 -9.32 9.33 8.09
N ALA A 121 -10.17 8.81 8.99
CA ALA A 121 -11.58 8.55 8.69
C ALA A 121 -12.36 9.83 8.34
N ASP A 122 -12.14 10.92 9.09
CA ASP A 122 -12.80 12.21 8.94
C ASP A 122 -12.48 12.89 7.60
N LYS A 123 -11.33 12.58 6.97
CA LYS A 123 -10.98 13.09 5.63
C LYS A 123 -11.97 12.65 4.56
N ILE A 124 -12.55 11.46 4.71
CA ILE A 124 -13.56 10.90 3.80
C ILE A 124 -14.97 11.13 4.36
N GLY A 125 -15.13 11.06 5.69
CA GLY A 125 -16.40 11.17 6.38
C GLY A 125 -17.18 9.85 6.43
N ASP A 126 -18.33 9.90 7.10
CA ASP A 126 -19.12 8.71 7.42
C ASP A 126 -19.77 8.06 6.19
N GLU A 127 -20.19 8.89 5.23
CA GLU A 127 -20.95 8.50 4.04
C GLU A 127 -20.05 8.13 2.85
N VAL A 128 -19.04 7.28 3.09
CA VAL A 128 -18.07 6.80 2.08
C VAL A 128 -18.72 6.34 0.76
N GLU A 129 -19.93 5.77 0.80
CA GLU A 129 -20.65 5.32 -0.39
C GLU A 129 -21.05 6.45 -1.35
N LYS A 130 -21.05 7.70 -0.87
CA LYS A 130 -21.32 8.90 -1.68
C LYS A 130 -20.05 9.62 -2.11
N GLU A 131 -18.89 9.25 -1.56
CA GLU A 131 -17.61 9.81 -1.95
C GLU A 131 -17.30 9.44 -3.40
N ASP A 132 -16.92 10.42 -4.21
CA ASP A 132 -16.53 10.23 -5.62
C ASP A 132 -15.08 10.66 -5.89
N ASP A 133 -14.41 11.28 -4.92
CA ASP A 133 -12.97 11.54 -4.97
C ASP A 133 -12.17 10.25 -4.74
N LYS A 134 -11.89 9.58 -5.86
CA LYS A 134 -11.07 8.37 -5.91
C LYS A 134 -9.66 8.58 -5.36
N GLU A 135 -9.09 9.77 -5.53
CA GLU A 135 -7.72 10.06 -5.08
C GLU A 135 -7.69 10.23 -3.56
N ALA A 136 -8.67 10.92 -2.98
CA ALA A 136 -8.84 11.01 -1.53
C ALA A 136 -8.99 9.62 -0.89
N LEU A 137 -9.82 8.73 -1.48
CA LEU A 137 -9.99 7.36 -1.00
C LEU A 137 -8.69 6.54 -1.06
N LYS A 138 -7.91 6.66 -2.15
CA LYS A 138 -6.62 5.97 -2.30
C LYS A 138 -5.63 6.47 -1.24
N ASN A 139 -5.54 7.79 -1.07
CA ASN A 139 -4.66 8.41 -0.08
C ASN A 139 -5.03 7.97 1.35
N ALA A 140 -6.32 7.96 1.71
CA ALA A 140 -6.75 7.53 3.03
C ALA A 140 -6.46 6.04 3.29
N ALA A 141 -6.66 5.17 2.29
CA ALA A 141 -6.31 3.75 2.40
C ALA A 141 -4.79 3.53 2.58
N SER A 142 -3.96 4.30 1.88
CA SER A 142 -2.50 4.29 2.05
C SER A 142 -2.07 4.81 3.42
N GLU A 143 -2.64 5.91 3.91
CA GLU A 143 -2.38 6.43 5.25
C GLU A 143 -2.72 5.42 6.35
N PHE A 144 -3.87 4.75 6.22
CA PHE A 144 -4.24 3.66 7.14
C PHE A 144 -3.23 2.50 7.12
N THR A 145 -2.72 2.15 5.94
CA THR A 145 -1.70 1.09 5.81
C THR A 145 -0.39 1.49 6.49
N VAL A 146 0.08 2.72 6.29
CA VAL A 146 1.27 3.25 6.97
C VAL A 146 1.08 3.32 8.47
N PHE A 147 -0.10 3.76 8.92
CA PHE A 147 -0.43 3.81 10.34
C PHE A 147 -0.47 2.41 10.96
N LYS A 148 -0.96 1.40 10.23
CA LYS A 148 -0.94 -0.01 10.67
C LYS A 148 0.49 -0.49 10.97
N ASP A 149 1.44 -0.14 10.11
CA ASP A 149 2.85 -0.50 10.30
C ASP A 149 3.46 0.22 11.52
N THR A 150 3.08 1.48 11.75
CA THR A 150 3.50 2.25 12.94
C THR A 150 2.95 1.62 14.22
N LEU A 151 1.64 1.34 14.26
CA LEU A 151 0.98 0.68 15.38
C LEU A 151 1.63 -0.67 15.71
N LYS A 152 1.95 -1.46 14.68
CA LYS A 152 2.66 -2.74 14.83
C LYS A 152 4.05 -2.54 15.42
N GLY A 153 4.82 -1.58 14.91
CA GLY A 153 6.14 -1.26 15.46
C GLY A 153 6.08 -0.84 16.92
N ASP A 154 5.11 -0.01 17.28
CA ASP A 154 4.92 0.46 18.66
C ASP A 154 4.48 -0.65 19.60
N PHE A 155 3.65 -1.58 19.13
CA PHE A 155 3.25 -2.75 19.89
C PHE A 155 4.41 -3.73 20.10
N GLU A 156 5.09 -4.14 19.03
CA GLU A 156 6.14 -5.17 19.07
C GLU A 156 7.39 -4.71 19.82
N ASN A 157 7.78 -3.43 19.69
CA ASN A 157 9.05 -2.93 20.24
C ASN A 157 8.90 -2.25 21.61
N TYR A 158 7.73 -1.69 21.91
CA TYR A 158 7.51 -0.85 23.09
C TYR A 158 6.33 -1.30 23.95
N ASN A 159 5.54 -2.29 23.51
CA ASN A 159 4.40 -2.83 24.24
C ASN A 159 3.42 -1.72 24.69
N THR A 160 3.16 -0.75 23.80
CA THR A 160 2.30 0.42 24.08
C THR A 160 0.86 0.04 24.40
N ILE A 161 0.37 -1.08 23.86
CA ILE A 161 -0.97 -1.62 24.06
C ILE A 161 -0.94 -3.13 24.30
N GLY A 162 -2.03 -3.70 24.80
CA GLY A 162 -2.19 -5.15 24.95
C GLY A 162 -2.56 -5.83 23.62
N GLN A 163 -2.35 -7.15 23.55
CA GLN A 163 -2.65 -7.97 22.37
C GLN A 163 -4.10 -7.79 21.87
N ASP A 164 -5.09 -7.88 22.78
CA ASP A 164 -6.50 -7.78 22.41
C ASP A 164 -6.82 -6.41 21.77
N SER A 165 -6.27 -5.32 22.32
CA SER A 165 -6.42 -3.97 21.76
C SER A 165 -5.69 -3.81 20.42
N PHE A 166 -4.51 -4.42 20.28
CA PHE A 166 -3.78 -4.42 19.01
C PHE A 166 -4.58 -5.12 17.91
N ASP A 167 -5.18 -6.27 18.22
CA ASP A 167 -6.02 -7.01 17.28
C ASP A 167 -7.28 -6.22 16.91
N GLU A 168 -7.91 -5.53 17.87
CA GLU A 168 -9.07 -4.65 17.64
C GLU A 168 -8.74 -3.47 16.71
N TYR A 169 -7.62 -2.77 16.94
CA TYR A 169 -7.18 -1.68 16.08
C TYR A 169 -6.85 -2.18 14.67
N ASN A 170 -6.13 -3.30 14.53
CA ASN A 170 -5.82 -3.86 13.22
C ASN A 170 -7.09 -4.23 12.44
N SER A 171 -8.06 -4.85 13.11
CA SER A 171 -9.35 -5.17 12.49
C SER A 171 -10.07 -3.91 12.02
N THR A 172 -10.10 -2.87 12.86
CA THR A 172 -10.73 -1.58 12.52
C THR A 172 -10.07 -0.94 11.31
N ILE A 173 -8.74 -0.89 11.27
CA ILE A 173 -7.97 -0.35 10.15
C ILE A 173 -8.24 -1.15 8.87
N ASP A 174 -8.22 -2.49 8.96
CA ASP A 174 -8.49 -3.36 7.81
C ASP A 174 -9.91 -3.18 7.26
N GLU A 175 -10.90 -2.94 8.12
CA GLU A 175 -12.26 -2.60 7.72
C GLU A 175 -12.32 -1.29 6.94
N TYR A 176 -11.64 -0.23 7.39
CA TYR A 176 -11.57 1.04 6.67
C TYR A 176 -10.89 0.90 5.30
N VAL A 177 -9.71 0.25 5.26
CA VAL A 177 -8.96 0.02 4.03
C VAL A 177 -9.81 -0.75 3.03
N LYS A 178 -10.52 -1.80 3.48
CA LYS A 178 -11.43 -2.55 2.62
C LYS A 178 -12.58 -1.66 2.11
N LYS A 179 -13.25 -0.91 2.98
CA LYS A 179 -14.37 -0.03 2.63
C LYS A 179 -13.98 0.97 1.54
N TYR A 180 -12.80 1.59 1.66
CA TYR A 180 -12.31 2.55 0.67
C TYR A 180 -11.95 1.90 -0.66
N ASN A 181 -11.26 0.76 -0.65
CA ASN A 181 -10.92 0.02 -1.87
C ASN A 181 -12.14 -0.51 -2.62
N ASP A 182 -13.16 -0.99 -1.88
CA ASP A 182 -14.43 -1.39 -2.45
C ASP A 182 -15.11 -0.20 -3.16
N ARG A 183 -15.09 0.99 -2.53
CA ARG A 183 -15.64 2.21 -3.12
C ARG A 183 -14.87 2.67 -4.36
N ILE A 184 -13.55 2.65 -4.32
CA ILE A 184 -12.68 2.95 -5.48
C ILE A 184 -13.06 2.05 -6.65
N THR A 185 -13.25 0.75 -6.40
CA THR A 185 -13.64 -0.22 -7.43
C THR A 185 -15.00 0.12 -8.06
N VAL A 186 -15.95 0.62 -7.25
CA VAL A 186 -17.25 1.09 -7.76
C VAL A 186 -17.10 2.32 -8.65
N ILE A 187 -16.27 3.29 -8.24
CA ILE A 187 -16.00 4.51 -9.03
C ILE A 187 -15.34 4.14 -10.36
N GLU A 188 -14.30 3.31 -10.34
CA GLU A 188 -13.57 2.90 -11.55
C GLU A 188 -14.49 2.18 -12.57
N LYS A 189 -15.40 1.33 -12.09
CA LYS A 189 -16.41 0.69 -12.95
C LYS A 189 -17.37 1.72 -13.58
N ALA A 190 -17.83 2.70 -12.80
CA ALA A 190 -18.71 3.74 -13.30
C ALA A 190 -18.02 4.64 -14.35
N GLU A 191 -16.76 5.01 -14.10
CA GLU A 191 -15.92 5.75 -15.05
C GLU A 191 -15.69 4.97 -16.35
N GLU A 192 -15.39 3.68 -16.26
CA GLU A 192 -15.18 2.83 -17.44
C GLU A 192 -16.45 2.70 -18.29
N GLU A 193 -17.61 2.49 -17.66
CA GLU A 193 -18.89 2.44 -18.36
C GLU A 193 -19.23 3.78 -19.03
N ALA A 194 -18.97 4.91 -18.37
CA ALA A 194 -19.17 6.23 -18.93
C ALA A 194 -18.24 6.47 -20.14
N ARG A 195 -16.97 6.06 -20.04
CA ARG A 195 -15.99 6.14 -21.14
C ARG A 195 -16.43 5.33 -22.34
N LYS A 196 -16.87 4.07 -22.15
CA LYS A 196 -17.37 3.21 -23.24
C LYS A 196 -18.58 3.81 -23.95
N LYS A 197 -19.53 4.38 -23.20
CA LYS A 197 -20.70 5.05 -23.78
C LYS A 197 -20.30 6.29 -24.60
N ALA A 198 -19.38 7.09 -24.08
CA ALA A 198 -18.88 8.28 -24.78
C ALA A 198 -18.12 7.92 -26.07
N GLU A 199 -17.29 6.86 -26.02
CA GLU A 199 -16.56 6.36 -27.18
C GLU A 199 -17.50 5.80 -28.26
N GLU A 200 -18.52 5.03 -27.88
CA GLU A 200 -19.52 4.51 -28.82
C GLU A 200 -20.33 5.64 -29.49
N GLU A 201 -20.72 6.67 -28.72
CA GLU A 201 -21.42 7.84 -29.26
C GLU A 201 -20.52 8.65 -30.21
N ALA A 202 -19.25 8.84 -29.86
CA ALA A 202 -18.28 9.54 -30.70
C ALA A 202 -18.04 8.77 -32.02
N LYS A 203 -17.91 7.45 -31.96
CA LYS A 203 -17.73 6.60 -33.15
C LYS A 203 -18.94 6.66 -34.07
N LYS A 204 -20.17 6.60 -33.53
CA LYS A 204 -21.41 6.73 -34.33
C LYS A 204 -21.50 8.09 -35.03
N LYS A 205 -21.13 9.18 -34.33
CA LYS A 205 -21.10 10.53 -34.94
C LYS A 205 -20.05 10.62 -36.05
N ALA A 206 -18.87 10.05 -35.85
CA ALA A 206 -17.81 10.02 -36.86
C ALA A 206 -18.22 9.19 -38.11
N GLU A 207 -18.86 8.03 -37.91
CA GLU A 207 -19.37 7.21 -39.01
C GLU A 207 -20.50 7.91 -39.78
N GLU A 208 -21.42 8.59 -39.10
CA GLU A 208 -22.50 9.35 -39.76
C GLU A 208 -21.95 10.54 -40.57
N GLU A 209 -20.97 11.27 -40.03
CA GLU A 209 -20.33 12.39 -40.74
C GLU A 209 -19.54 11.90 -41.96
N ALA A 210 -18.79 10.80 -41.82
CA ALA A 210 -18.07 10.19 -42.93
C ALA A 210 -19.02 9.71 -44.04
N LYS A 211 -20.16 9.10 -43.67
CA LYS A 211 -21.17 8.67 -44.62
C LYS A 211 -21.82 9.84 -45.35
N LYS A 212 -22.15 10.94 -44.65
CA LYS A 212 -22.68 12.16 -45.29
C LYS A 212 -21.69 12.77 -46.27
N LYS A 213 -20.41 12.87 -45.90
CA LYS A 213 -19.34 13.36 -46.80
C LYS A 213 -19.21 12.47 -48.04
N ALA A 214 -19.24 11.15 -47.87
CA ALA A 214 -19.18 10.21 -48.99
C ALA A 214 -20.41 10.31 -49.92
N GLU A 215 -21.62 10.47 -49.36
CA GLU A 215 -22.85 10.68 -50.14
C GLU A 215 -22.82 12.02 -50.89
N GLU A 216 -22.32 13.08 -50.27
CA GLU A 216 -22.21 14.41 -50.88
C GLU A 216 -21.15 14.43 -52.00
N GLU A 217 -20.00 13.78 -51.82
CA GLU A 217 -18.99 13.64 -52.87
C GLU A 217 -19.50 12.78 -54.05
N ALA A 218 -20.20 11.68 -53.77
CA ALA A 218 -20.80 10.85 -54.81
C ALA A 218 -21.88 11.60 -55.61
N ALA A 219 -22.73 12.38 -54.93
CA ALA A 219 -23.74 13.21 -55.60
C ALA A 219 -23.09 14.32 -56.45
N ALA A 220 -22.01 14.94 -55.95
CA ALA A 220 -21.25 15.94 -56.72
C ALA A 220 -20.61 15.35 -57.98
N LYS A 221 -19.99 14.16 -57.88
CA LYS A 221 -19.46 13.44 -59.06
C LYS A 221 -20.54 13.09 -60.08
N ALA A 222 -21.68 12.58 -59.63
CA ALA A 222 -22.79 12.22 -60.53
C ALA A 222 -23.35 13.45 -61.26
N ALA A 223 -23.49 14.59 -60.57
CA ALA A 223 -23.92 15.83 -61.20
C ALA A 223 -22.91 16.36 -62.23
N GLN A 224 -21.62 16.20 -61.96
CA GLN A 224 -20.56 16.58 -62.89
C GLN A 224 -20.56 15.71 -64.16
N GLU A 225 -20.70 14.38 -64.03
CA GLU A 225 -20.81 13.47 -65.19
C GLU A 225 -22.05 13.76 -66.04
N GLU A 226 -23.21 14.06 -65.44
CA GLU A 226 -24.41 14.41 -66.21
C GLU A 226 -24.23 15.73 -66.98
N ALA A 227 -23.57 16.72 -66.36
CA ALA A 227 -23.26 17.99 -67.02
C ALA A 227 -22.29 17.80 -68.20
N GLU A 228 -21.24 17.00 -68.03
CA GLU A 228 -20.32 16.64 -69.12
C GLU A 228 -21.03 15.89 -70.25
N ARG A 229 -21.95 14.96 -69.93
CA ARG A 229 -22.71 14.24 -70.94
C ARG A 229 -23.62 15.16 -71.76
N LYS A 230 -24.33 16.09 -71.11
CA LYS A 230 -25.16 17.09 -71.83
C LYS A 230 -24.32 18.01 -72.70
N ALA A 231 -23.15 18.44 -72.23
CA ALA A 231 -22.23 19.26 -73.03
C ALA A 231 -21.68 18.49 -74.24
N ALA A 232 -21.37 17.20 -74.09
CA ALA A 232 -20.93 16.34 -75.20
C ALA A 232 -22.06 16.09 -76.22
N GLU A 233 -23.30 15.94 -75.78
CA GLU A 233 -24.47 15.77 -76.66
C GLU A 233 -24.79 17.03 -77.46
N GLU A 234 -24.76 18.22 -76.85
CA GLU A 234 -24.88 19.51 -77.58
C GLU A 234 -23.76 19.70 -78.60
N ALA A 235 -22.52 19.31 -78.27
CA ALA A 235 -21.39 19.37 -79.20
C ALA A 235 -21.57 18.39 -80.38
N ALA A 236 -22.20 17.23 -80.17
CA ALA A 236 -22.51 16.28 -81.23
C ALA A 236 -23.67 16.75 -82.14
N GLU A 237 -24.70 17.39 -81.59
CA GLU A 237 -25.80 17.97 -82.39
C GLU A 237 -25.36 19.15 -83.25
N GLN A 238 -24.38 19.95 -82.81
CA GLN A 238 -23.76 20.97 -83.66
C GLN A 238 -22.88 20.39 -84.79
N SER A 239 -22.43 19.14 -84.66
CA SER A 239 -21.66 18.43 -85.69
C SER A 239 -22.54 17.75 -86.75
N ALA A 240 -23.79 17.44 -86.44
CA ALA A 240 -24.72 16.76 -87.36
C ALA A 240 -25.24 17.64 -88.53
N GLY A 241 -24.83 18.91 -88.62
CA GLY A 241 -25.21 19.86 -89.68
C GLY A 241 -24.36 19.82 -90.96
N SER A 242 -23.36 18.94 -91.09
CA SER A 242 -22.49 18.90 -92.28
C SER A 242 -22.34 17.48 -92.84
N SER A 243 -23.23 17.11 -93.78
CA SER A 243 -23.02 15.97 -94.67
C SER A 243 -22.16 16.39 -95.86
N TYR A 244 -21.10 15.62 -96.17
CA TYR A 244 -20.41 15.36 -97.45
C TYR A 244 -18.98 14.93 -97.06
N GLY A 245 -18.35 13.81 -97.44
CA GLY A 245 -18.60 12.74 -98.40
C GLY A 245 -17.23 12.11 -98.74
N GLY A 246 -17.19 10.81 -99.07
CA GLY A 246 -15.99 10.08 -99.57
C GLY A 246 -15.09 9.54 -98.45
N GLY A 247 -14.69 8.27 -98.37
CA GLY A 247 -14.45 7.28 -99.43
C GLY A 247 -12.93 7.20 -99.69
N SER A 248 -12.29 6.12 -99.22
CA SER A 248 -11.14 5.43 -99.84
C SER A 248 -10.25 4.75 -98.79
N ASP A 249 -10.04 3.45 -99.00
CA ASP A 249 -8.93 2.63 -98.49
C ASP A 249 -7.56 3.29 -98.72
N TYR A 250 -6.54 2.94 -97.92
CA TYR A 250 -5.21 2.45 -98.36
C TYR A 250 -4.30 2.10 -97.16
N SER A 251 -3.58 1.00 -97.33
CA SER A 251 -2.56 0.37 -96.48
C SER A 251 -1.20 1.10 -96.46
N TYR A 252 -0.39 0.85 -95.41
CA TYR A 252 1.08 0.62 -95.32
C TYR A 252 1.52 1.02 -93.90
N ASP A 253 1.89 0.10 -93.03
CA ASP A 253 3.20 -0.56 -92.85
C ASP A 253 4.32 0.35 -92.28
N GLU A 254 4.95 -0.23 -91.26
CA GLU A 254 6.38 -0.20 -90.94
C GLU A 254 6.97 0.83 -89.96
N SER A 255 7.74 0.22 -89.04
CA SER A 255 8.90 0.72 -88.29
C SER A 255 8.63 1.36 -86.93
N ASN A 256 8.97 0.67 -85.83
CA ASN A 256 10.29 0.69 -85.15
C ASN A 256 10.56 2.09 -84.54
N ASP A 257 10.97 2.26 -83.27
CA ASP A 257 12.02 1.47 -82.68
C ASP A 257 12.27 1.72 -81.18
N TYR A 258 12.95 0.74 -80.59
CA TYR A 258 13.82 0.71 -79.40
C TYR A 258 13.31 1.29 -78.06
N SER A 259 12.96 0.44 -77.07
CA SER A 259 13.87 -0.35 -76.20
C SER A 259 14.35 0.44 -74.97
N TYR A 260 14.74 -0.13 -73.84
CA TYR A 260 14.90 -1.49 -73.31
C TYR A 260 14.78 -1.25 -71.79
N SER A 261 13.92 -1.93 -71.04
CA SER A 261 14.20 -3.23 -70.40
C SER A 261 14.89 -3.14 -69.04
N GLY A 262 14.60 -4.18 -68.26
CA GLY A 262 15.27 -4.54 -67.03
C GLY A 262 14.25 -4.58 -65.91
N GLY A 263 13.31 -5.53 -65.90
CA GLY A 263 13.54 -6.96 -66.10
C GLY A 263 13.24 -7.62 -64.76
N SER A 264 12.16 -8.38 -64.71
CA SER A 264 12.20 -9.85 -64.69
C SER A 264 12.27 -10.34 -63.25
N SER A 265 11.49 -11.30 -62.78
CA SER A 265 10.51 -12.20 -63.38
C SER A 265 10.01 -13.01 -62.18
N ASN A 266 8.69 -13.10 -62.00
CA ASN A 266 7.91 -14.27 -62.43
C ASN A 266 8.12 -15.47 -61.51
N SER A 267 7.12 -15.71 -60.67
CA SER A 267 6.22 -16.87 -60.74
C SER A 267 6.78 -18.09 -60.03
N GLY A 268 6.00 -18.79 -59.22
CA GLY A 268 4.56 -18.80 -59.10
C GLY A 268 4.15 -20.18 -58.64
N TYR A 269 2.88 -20.28 -58.29
CA TYR A 269 2.14 -21.51 -57.99
C TYR A 269 2.61 -22.26 -56.74
N SER A 270 1.87 -22.17 -55.64
CA SER A 270 0.55 -22.77 -55.38
C SER A 270 0.69 -24.10 -54.65
N ASP A 271 0.11 -24.09 -53.46
CA ASP A 271 -0.78 -25.10 -52.92
C ASP A 271 -0.22 -26.14 -51.93
N SER A 272 -1.03 -26.26 -50.86
CA SER A 272 -1.32 -27.44 -50.07
C SER A 272 -0.24 -28.10 -49.21
N GLY A 273 -0.53 -28.15 -47.91
CA GLY A 273 -0.74 -29.47 -47.29
C GLY A 273 0.13 -29.83 -46.10
N SER A 274 -0.54 -29.96 -44.96
CA SER A 274 -0.37 -31.00 -43.94
C SER A 274 0.84 -30.96 -43.00
N GLY A 275 0.49 -31.07 -41.71
CA GLY A 275 1.42 -31.19 -40.60
C GLY A 275 2.03 -32.57 -40.43
N SER A 276 3.01 -32.67 -39.54
CA SER A 276 3.00 -33.54 -38.35
C SER A 276 4.39 -33.58 -37.69
N ASP A 277 4.36 -33.29 -36.40
CA ASP A 277 5.07 -33.82 -35.22
C ASP A 277 6.37 -34.64 -35.29
N TYR A 278 7.12 -34.45 -34.18
CA TYR A 278 8.14 -35.31 -33.53
C TYR A 278 9.47 -35.46 -34.30
N SER A 279 10.67 -35.47 -33.71
CA SER A 279 11.12 -35.67 -32.31
C SER A 279 12.66 -35.56 -32.29
N GLY A 280 13.22 -35.15 -31.14
CA GLY A 280 14.54 -35.55 -30.60
C GLY A 280 15.80 -35.17 -31.40
N GLY A 281 16.86 -34.58 -30.83
CA GLY A 281 17.23 -34.40 -29.43
C GLY A 281 18.75 -34.40 -29.33
N ALA A 282 19.28 -33.54 -28.44
CA ALA A 282 20.56 -33.59 -27.72
C ALA A 282 21.86 -33.55 -28.57
N SER A 283 22.96 -32.90 -28.22
CA SER A 283 23.58 -32.42 -26.96
C SER A 283 24.90 -31.75 -27.41
N SER A 284 25.66 -30.89 -26.74
CA SER A 284 25.80 -30.38 -25.36
C SER A 284 26.86 -29.25 -25.45
N SER A 285 26.84 -28.19 -24.64
CA SER A 285 27.57 -28.19 -23.35
C SER A 285 27.36 -26.89 -22.54
N GLY A 286 26.97 -27.08 -21.26
CA GLY A 286 27.03 -26.16 -20.10
C GLY A 286 25.85 -25.19 -19.94
N GLY A 287 24.87 -25.30 -19.05
CA GLY A 287 24.69 -26.01 -17.76
C GLY A 287 24.96 -25.07 -16.56
N SER A 288 24.12 -24.84 -15.53
CA SER A 288 22.70 -25.08 -15.21
C SER A 288 22.38 -24.27 -13.92
N SER A 289 21.18 -23.72 -13.76
CA SER A 289 20.25 -24.02 -12.63
C SER A 289 19.05 -23.06 -12.60
N SER A 290 17.85 -23.65 -12.61
CA SER A 290 16.54 -23.18 -12.07
C SER A 290 16.05 -21.79 -12.52
N GLY A 291 14.97 -21.62 -13.28
CA GLY A 291 13.77 -22.43 -13.37
C GLY A 291 12.57 -21.58 -12.93
N GLU A 292 12.11 -20.69 -13.81
CA GLU A 292 10.81 -20.01 -13.73
C GLU A 292 10.39 -19.73 -15.18
N ILE A 293 9.18 -20.14 -15.54
CA ILE A 293 8.56 -19.74 -16.79
C ILE A 293 8.16 -18.28 -16.56
N HIS A 294 8.86 -17.34 -17.19
CA HIS A 294 8.65 -15.92 -16.97
C HIS A 294 7.45 -15.44 -17.80
N ASP A 295 6.47 -14.84 -17.13
CA ASP A 295 5.38 -14.09 -17.76
C ASP A 295 5.92 -12.75 -18.30
N GLU A 296 6.68 -12.81 -19.39
CA GLU A 296 7.12 -11.64 -20.16
C GLU A 296 5.91 -11.07 -20.91
N TRP A 297 5.59 -9.80 -20.67
CA TRP A 297 4.49 -9.14 -21.36
C TRP A 297 4.97 -8.60 -22.71
N TYR A 298 4.40 -9.13 -23.80
CA TYR A 298 4.74 -8.74 -25.17
C TYR A 298 3.75 -7.66 -25.64
N GLY A 299 4.24 -6.42 -25.76
CA GLY A 299 3.47 -5.29 -26.28
C GLY A 299 3.92 -4.93 -27.69
N GLY A 300 3.05 -5.15 -28.68
CA GLY A 300 3.28 -4.72 -30.07
C GLY A 300 2.36 -3.57 -30.45
N TRP A 301 2.88 -2.55 -31.13
CA TRP A 301 2.08 -1.50 -31.76
C TRP A 301 2.55 -1.24 -33.19
N THR A 302 1.61 -0.81 -34.04
CA THR A 302 1.89 -0.53 -35.45
C THR A 302 1.68 0.95 -35.73
N ASP A 303 2.63 1.59 -36.40
CA ASP A 303 2.49 3.00 -36.79
C ASP A 303 1.53 3.18 -37.99
N GLU A 304 1.17 4.43 -38.30
CA GLU A 304 0.29 4.77 -39.44
C GLU A 304 0.88 4.39 -40.82
N LYS A 305 2.16 3.99 -40.87
CA LYS A 305 2.86 3.55 -42.07
C LYS A 305 2.98 2.02 -42.16
N GLY A 306 2.45 1.29 -41.18
CA GLY A 306 2.46 -0.18 -41.12
C GLY A 306 3.75 -0.78 -40.56
N ASN A 307 4.61 0.00 -39.89
CA ASN A 307 5.78 -0.53 -39.22
C ASN A 307 5.39 -1.07 -37.85
N GLU A 308 5.74 -2.31 -37.58
CA GLU A 308 5.46 -3.01 -36.33
C GLU A 308 6.64 -2.81 -35.36
N TYR A 309 6.33 -2.33 -34.16
CA TYR A 309 7.27 -2.10 -33.07
C TYR A 309 6.89 -3.02 -31.91
N ASN A 310 7.85 -3.83 -31.48
CA ASN A 310 7.69 -4.76 -30.36
C ASN A 310 8.60 -4.34 -29.22
N ASP A 311 8.02 -4.02 -28.07
CA ASP A 311 8.79 -3.66 -26.88
C ASP A 311 8.68 -4.77 -25.84
N TYR A 312 9.79 -5.01 -25.15
CA TYR A 312 9.92 -6.02 -24.10
C TYR A 312 9.92 -5.34 -22.74
N TYR A 313 9.11 -5.85 -21.82
CA TYR A 313 9.02 -5.34 -20.46
C TYR A 313 9.35 -6.43 -19.43
N ASP A 314 10.29 -6.11 -18.54
CA ASP A 314 10.61 -6.95 -17.37
C ASP A 314 9.90 -6.40 -16.12
N PRO A 315 8.83 -7.05 -15.65
CA PRO A 315 8.05 -6.60 -14.49
C PRO A 315 8.83 -6.66 -13.16
N ASN A 316 9.91 -7.44 -13.06
CA ASN A 316 10.68 -7.52 -11.81
C ASN A 316 11.67 -6.36 -11.66
N THR A 317 12.21 -5.87 -12.78
CA THR A 317 13.16 -4.76 -12.77
C THR A 317 12.53 -3.43 -13.16
N GLY A 318 11.36 -3.45 -13.82
CA GLY A 318 10.72 -2.28 -14.43
C GLY A 318 11.37 -1.84 -15.74
N ASN A 319 12.35 -2.59 -16.25
CA ASN A 319 13.12 -2.22 -17.43
C ASN A 319 12.34 -2.51 -18.72
N SER A 320 12.47 -1.59 -19.68
CA SER A 320 11.93 -1.70 -21.04
C SER A 320 13.05 -1.79 -22.08
N TYR A 321 12.83 -2.60 -23.11
CA TYR A 321 13.79 -2.83 -24.20
C TYR A 321 13.09 -2.81 -25.56
N ASP A 322 13.78 -2.33 -26.59
CA ASP A 322 13.27 -2.31 -27.96
C ASP A 322 13.32 -3.70 -28.63
N SER A 323 12.76 -3.80 -29.83
CA SER A 323 12.72 -5.05 -30.61
C SER A 323 14.10 -5.64 -30.95
N ASN A 324 15.17 -4.85 -30.82
CA ASN A 324 16.56 -5.25 -31.04
C ASN A 324 17.31 -5.54 -29.73
N GLY A 325 16.64 -5.46 -28.57
CA GLY A 325 17.22 -5.69 -27.25
C GLY A 325 17.98 -4.48 -26.67
N ASN A 326 17.81 -3.28 -27.24
CA ASN A 326 18.41 -2.08 -26.67
C ASN A 326 17.55 -1.54 -25.52
N PHE A 327 18.20 -1.17 -24.42
CA PHE A 327 17.53 -0.61 -23.24
C PHE A 327 16.88 0.75 -23.55
N GLN A 328 15.60 0.90 -23.24
CA GLN A 328 14.82 2.11 -23.49
C GLN A 328 14.54 2.93 -22.21
N GLY A 329 14.54 2.31 -21.04
CA GLY A 329 14.33 3.01 -19.77
C GLY A 329 13.69 2.12 -18.70
N ASN A 330 13.60 2.62 -17.46
CA ASN A 330 12.93 1.94 -16.36
C ASN A 330 11.59 2.64 -16.07
N MET A 331 10.47 1.92 -16.20
CA MET A 331 9.13 2.46 -15.94
C MET A 331 8.92 2.82 -14.47
N ASN A 332 9.67 2.22 -13.54
CA ASN A 332 9.60 2.62 -12.13
C ASN A 332 10.15 4.04 -11.90
N ASP A 333 11.01 4.55 -12.80
CA ASP A 333 11.52 5.92 -12.72
C ASP A 333 10.48 6.96 -13.18
N TRP A 334 9.46 6.56 -13.96
CA TRP A 334 8.39 7.43 -14.45
C TRP A 334 7.16 7.48 -13.52
N LEU A 335 7.17 6.72 -12.43
CA LEU A 335 6.12 6.72 -11.41
C LEU A 335 6.35 7.78 -10.30
N TRP A 336 7.46 8.53 -10.37
CA TRP A 336 7.87 9.48 -9.33
C TRP A 336 8.15 10.91 -9.82
N ASP A 337 7.81 11.24 -11.07
CA ASP A 337 7.93 12.60 -11.65
C ASP A 337 6.57 13.28 -11.89
#